data_AF-A0A523WI13-F1
#
_entry.id   AF-A0A523WI13-F1
#
_cell.length_a   1.000
_cell.length_b   1.000
_cell.length_c   1.000
_cell.angle_alpha   90.00
_cell.angle_beta   90.00
_cell.angle_gamma   90.00
#
_symmetry.space_group_name_H-M   'P 1'
#
loop_
_entity.id
_entity.type
_entity.pdbx_description
1 polymer ?
#
loop_
_entity_poly.entity_id
_entity_poly.type
_entity_poly.pdbx_seq_one_letter_code
_entity_poly.pdbx_strand_id
1 'polypeptide(L)'
;MRINQDKCVACLECIDYCPVEAIKEDPAKGEVFIDEDECVECGCCLKADVCPCEAIWQPELDWRRRLRAEFSDASVPHPLTGVRGRGTEEMKTNDVTARYPRGRVG
;
A
#
# COMPACT_ATOMS: atom_id res chain seq x y z
N MET A 1 -1.56 7.22 -5.09
CA MET A 1 -1.87 8.01 -3.87
C MET A 1 -1.35 9.43 -4.05
N ARG A 2 -1.90 10.43 -3.36
CA ARG A 2 -1.43 11.82 -3.43
C ARG A 2 -1.38 12.48 -2.05
N ILE A 3 -0.53 13.51 -1.92
CA ILE A 3 -0.44 14.37 -0.74
C ILE A 3 -0.96 15.76 -1.13
N ASN A 4 -1.87 16.31 -0.34
CA ASN A 4 -2.30 17.69 -0.45
C ASN A 4 -1.25 18.60 0.20
N GLN A 5 -0.53 19.37 -0.61
CA GLN A 5 0.55 20.26 -0.15
C GLN A 5 0.04 21.42 0.70
N ASP A 6 -1.21 21.86 0.53
CA ASP A 6 -1.79 22.94 1.35
C ASP A 6 -2.02 22.50 2.81
N LYS A 7 -2.16 21.19 3.04
CA LYS A 7 -2.34 20.60 4.37
C LYS A 7 -1.06 20.00 4.95
N CYS A 8 -0.12 19.60 4.10
CA CYS A 8 1.07 18.89 4.52
C CYS A 8 2.02 19.82 5.27
N VAL A 9 2.47 19.40 6.46
CA VAL A 9 3.47 20.12 7.27
C VAL A 9 4.86 19.49 7.19
N ALA A 10 5.07 18.55 6.25
CA ALA A 10 6.33 17.83 6.05
C ALA A 10 6.92 17.20 7.34
N CYS A 11 6.08 16.58 8.18
CA CYS A 11 6.52 15.91 9.41
C CYS A 11 7.26 14.56 9.19
N LEU A 12 7.32 14.08 7.94
CA LEU A 12 8.01 12.86 7.50
C LEU A 12 7.47 11.52 8.03
N GLU A 13 6.53 11.51 8.99
CA GLU A 13 6.04 10.27 9.62
C GLU A 13 5.47 9.24 8.63
N CYS A 14 4.87 9.69 7.52
CA CYS A 14 4.27 8.78 6.55
C CYS A 14 5.29 7.97 5.73
N ILE A 15 6.56 8.38 5.68
CA ILE A 15 7.60 7.77 4.84
C ILE A 15 7.80 6.30 5.22
N ASP A 16 7.92 6.00 6.51
CA ASP A 16 8.19 4.64 7.03
C ASP A 16 7.02 3.66 6.79
N TYR A 17 5.83 4.16 6.47
CA TYR A 17 4.65 3.34 6.20
C TYR A 17 4.51 2.94 4.73
N CYS A 18 5.40 3.40 3.85
CA CYS A 18 5.40 3.01 2.45
C CYS A 18 6.28 1.78 2.23
N PRO A 19 5.72 0.58 2.01
CA PRO A 19 6.51 -0.65 1.84
C PRO A 19 7.31 -0.71 0.53
N VAL A 20 7.04 0.21 -0.40
CA VAL A 20 7.72 0.32 -1.70
C VAL A 20 8.50 1.63 -1.82
N GLU A 21 8.67 2.36 -0.71
CA GLU A 21 9.49 3.57 -0.64
C GLU A 21 9.07 4.71 -1.61
N ALA A 22 7.84 4.66 -2.13
CA ALA A 22 7.31 5.66 -3.05
C ALA A 22 7.03 7.04 -2.41
N ILE A 23 7.15 7.20 -1.10
CA ILE A 23 6.96 8.50 -0.43
C ILE A 23 8.33 9.13 -0.22
N LYS A 24 8.56 10.30 -0.82
CA LYS A 24 9.86 10.94 -0.89
C LYS A 24 9.76 12.38 -0.35
N GLU A 25 10.85 12.86 0.23
CA GLU A 25 11.02 14.26 0.56
C GLU A 25 11.73 15.01 -0.57
N ASP A 26 11.37 16.28 -0.79
CA ASP A 26 12.14 17.24 -1.56
C ASP A 26 12.74 18.27 -0.59
N PRO A 27 14.00 18.09 -0.14
CA PRO A 27 14.64 18.99 0.82
C PRO A 27 14.79 20.43 0.32
N ALA A 28 14.80 20.65 -1.00
CA ALA A 28 14.93 21.98 -1.57
C ALA A 28 13.63 22.78 -1.45
N LYS A 29 12.48 22.11 -1.50
CA LYS A 29 11.17 22.73 -1.33
C LYS A 29 10.59 22.58 0.08
N GLY A 30 11.13 21.66 0.89
CA GLY A 30 10.57 21.33 2.19
C GLY A 30 9.22 20.60 2.07
N GLU A 31 9.04 19.82 1.00
CA GLU A 31 7.78 19.15 0.67
C GLU A 31 7.93 17.63 0.75
N VAL A 32 6.83 16.94 1.02
CA VAL A 32 6.74 15.48 0.93
C VAL A 32 5.77 15.12 -0.19
N PHE A 33 6.18 14.23 -1.09
CA PHE A 33 5.36 13.82 -2.23
C PHE A 33 5.36 12.31 -2.39
N ILE A 34 4.41 11.83 -3.19
CA ILE A 34 4.29 10.41 -3.53
C ILE A 34 4.66 10.27 -5.01
N ASP A 35 5.69 9.48 -5.28
CA ASP A 35 6.07 9.06 -6.62
C ASP A 35 4.99 8.11 -7.16
N GLU A 36 4.20 8.59 -8.12
CA GLU A 36 3.08 7.80 -8.63
C GLU A 36 3.51 6.63 -9.53
N ASP A 37 4.75 6.60 -10.02
CA ASP A 37 5.26 5.49 -10.84
C ASP A 37 5.65 4.30 -9.96
N GLU A 38 6.25 4.59 -8.79
CA GLU A 38 6.61 3.60 -7.78
C GLU A 38 5.43 3.20 -6.89
N CYS A 39 4.45 4.08 -6.70
CA CYS A 39 3.28 3.79 -5.88
C CYS A 39 2.48 2.61 -6.46
N VAL A 40 2.18 1.64 -5.59
CA VAL A 40 1.32 0.48 -5.91
C VAL A 40 -0.07 0.57 -5.33
N GLU A 41 -0.44 1.75 -4.80
CA GLU A 41 -1.78 2.02 -4.28
C GLU A 41 -2.27 1.03 -3.19
N CYS A 42 -1.33 0.45 -2.42
CA CYS A 42 -1.65 -0.54 -1.38
C CYS A 42 -2.46 0.01 -0.19
N GLY A 43 -2.57 1.33 -0.05
CA GLY A 43 -3.33 1.96 1.01
C GLY A 43 -2.66 1.99 2.39
N CYS A 44 -1.46 1.42 2.57
CA CYS A 44 -0.82 1.31 3.88
C CYS A 44 -0.63 2.67 4.56
N CYS A 45 -0.08 3.67 3.86
CA CYS A 45 0.15 5.01 4.41
C CYS A 45 -1.15 5.73 4.80
N LEU A 46 -2.24 5.53 4.06
CA LEU A 46 -3.55 6.10 4.38
C LEU A 46 -4.20 5.40 5.59
N LYS A 47 -4.14 4.06 5.64
CA LYS A 47 -4.73 3.26 6.72
C LYS A 47 -3.97 3.34 8.04
N ALA A 48 -2.67 3.63 7.99
CA ALA A 48 -1.86 3.83 9.17
C ALA A 48 -2.31 5.05 9.99
N ASP A 49 -3.02 5.99 9.35
CA ASP A 49 -3.61 7.17 9.98
C ASP A 49 -2.59 8.01 10.80
N VAL A 50 -1.34 8.02 10.34
CA VAL A 50 -0.24 8.74 10.99
C VAL A 50 -0.12 10.19 10.57
N CYS A 51 -0.87 10.62 9.55
CA CYS A 51 -0.78 12.00 9.07
C CYS A 51 -1.65 12.91 9.96
N PRO A 52 -1.07 13.76 10.84
CA PRO A 52 -1.84 14.58 11.76
C PRO A 52 -2.71 15.63 11.07
N CYS A 53 -2.44 15.91 9.79
CA CYS A 53 -3.14 16.91 8.99
C CYS A 53 -4.07 16.29 7.94
N GLU A 54 -4.23 14.95 7.93
CA GLU A 54 -5.05 14.23 6.96
C GLU A 54 -4.76 14.66 5.49
N ALA A 55 -3.47 14.82 5.17
CA ALA A 55 -3.03 15.33 3.87
C ALA A 55 -2.99 14.24 2.79
N ILE A 56 -2.94 12.96 3.18
CA ILE A 56 -2.85 11.81 2.26
C ILE A 56 -4.24 11.43 1.77
N TRP A 57 -4.42 11.22 0.47
CA TRP A 57 -5.69 10.78 -0.10
C TRP A 57 -5.50 9.92 -1.36
N GLN A 58 -6.52 9.15 -1.70
CA GLN A 58 -6.57 8.35 -2.92
C GLN A 58 -7.39 9.06 -4.00
N PRO A 59 -6.79 9.47 -5.14
CA PRO A 59 -7.55 10.00 -6.26
C PRO A 59 -8.35 8.91 -6.97
N GLU A 60 -9.28 9.34 -7.83
CA GLU A 60 -9.92 8.42 -8.77
C GLU A 60 -8.85 7.81 -9.68
N LEU A 61 -8.82 6.47 -9.73
CA LEU A 61 -7.82 5.71 -10.47
C LEU A 61 -8.33 5.28 -11.84
N ASP A 62 -7.43 5.36 -12.83
CA ASP A 62 -7.63 4.73 -14.14
C ASP A 62 -7.68 3.20 -14.00
N TRP A 63 -8.13 2.51 -15.05
CA TRP A 63 -8.34 1.06 -15.00
C TRP A 63 -7.05 0.27 -14.70
N ARG A 64 -5.88 0.72 -15.16
CA ARG A 64 -4.59 0.02 -14.94
C ARG A 64 -4.17 0.15 -13.49
N ARG A 65 -4.25 1.36 -12.92
CA ARG A 65 -3.94 1.58 -11.50
C ARG A 65 -4.97 1.00 -10.57
N ARG A 66 -6.24 0.96 -10.96
CA ARG A 66 -7.29 0.28 -10.19
C ARG A 66 -6.98 -1.21 -10.05
N LEU A 67 -6.60 -1.86 -11.14
CA LEU A 67 -6.18 -3.26 -11.12
C LEU A 67 -4.95 -3.45 -10.22
N ARG A 68 -3.95 -2.56 -10.33
CA ARG A 68 -2.76 -2.58 -9.46
C ARG A 68 -3.13 -2.44 -7.98
N ALA A 69 -3.99 -1.49 -7.63
CA ALA A 69 -4.45 -1.24 -6.28
C ALA A 69 -5.14 -2.46 -5.67
N GLU A 70 -6.05 -3.07 -6.43
CA GLU A 70 -6.84 -4.24 -6.02
C GLU A 70 -5.97 -5.45 -5.65
N PHE A 71 -4.88 -5.70 -6.38
CA PHE A 71 -3.96 -6.79 -6.04
C PHE A 71 -2.88 -6.40 -5.02
N SER A 72 -2.65 -5.11 -4.80
CA SER A 72 -1.59 -4.63 -3.90
C SER A 72 -2.10 -4.41 -2.47
N ASP A 73 -3.37 -4.04 -2.32
CA ASP A 73 -4.05 -3.89 -1.04
C ASP A 73 -4.24 -5.26 -0.37
N ALA A 74 -3.56 -5.47 0.75
CA ALA A 74 -3.63 -6.73 1.48
C ALA A 74 -4.92 -6.88 2.32
N SER A 75 -5.62 -5.79 2.60
CA SER A 75 -6.76 -5.74 3.52
C SER A 75 -8.10 -5.92 2.82
N VAL A 76 -8.18 -5.51 1.56
CA VAL A 76 -9.43 -5.52 0.79
C VAL A 76 -9.57 -6.87 0.08
N PRO A 77 -10.71 -7.57 0.23
CA PRO A 77 -10.99 -8.77 -0.56
C PRO A 77 -11.26 -8.38 -2.02
N HIS A 78 -10.76 -9.18 -2.96
CA HIS A 78 -11.10 -9.00 -4.37
C HIS A 78 -12.63 -9.21 -4.56
N PRO A 79 -13.37 -8.30 -5.21
CA PRO A 79 -14.83 -8.34 -5.28
C PRO A 79 -15.39 -9.63 -5.88
N LEU A 80 -14.69 -10.22 -6.86
CA LEU A 80 -15.13 -11.46 -7.51
C LEU A 80 -14.81 -12.75 -6.72
N THR A 81 -13.64 -12.83 -6.06
CA THR A 81 -13.17 -14.10 -5.45
C THR A 81 -13.37 -14.12 -3.94
N GLY A 82 -13.54 -12.96 -3.31
CA GLY A 82 -13.61 -12.81 -1.85
C GLY A 82 -12.28 -13.08 -1.14
N VAL A 83 -11.23 -13.48 -1.87
CA VAL A 83 -9.91 -13.81 -1.31
C VAL A 83 -9.23 -12.51 -0.89
N ARG A 84 -8.69 -12.52 0.34
CA ARG A 84 -8.02 -11.36 0.94
C ARG A 84 -6.52 -11.37 0.62
N GLY A 85 -6.06 -10.28 0.02
CA GLY A 85 -4.67 -9.82 0.03
C GLY A 85 -3.67 -10.54 -0.88
N ARG A 86 -2.38 -10.20 -0.68
CA ARG A 86 -1.24 -10.70 -1.47
C ARG A 86 -0.84 -12.12 -1.05
N GLY A 87 -0.88 -13.06 -1.99
CA GLY A 87 -0.53 -14.47 -1.74
C GLY A 87 -1.74 -15.31 -1.30
N THR A 88 -1.64 -16.62 -1.49
CA THR A 88 -2.71 -17.57 -1.17
C THR A 88 -2.84 -17.74 0.34
N GLU A 89 -4.08 -17.80 0.84
CA GLU A 89 -4.37 -18.14 2.24
C GLU A 89 -3.71 -19.48 2.61
N GLU A 90 -3.69 -20.39 1.65
CA GLU A 90 -3.07 -21.71 1.72
C GLU A 90 -1.56 -21.66 1.99
N MET A 91 -0.83 -20.70 1.42
CA MET A 91 0.61 -20.58 1.66
C MET A 91 0.89 -19.87 2.99
N LYS A 92 0.08 -18.87 3.35
CA LYS A 92 0.27 -18.12 4.61
C LYS A 92 -0.05 -18.92 5.86
N THR A 93 -0.98 -19.87 5.76
CA THR A 93 -1.36 -20.76 6.87
C THR A 93 -0.57 -22.06 6.89
N ASN A 94 0.40 -22.25 5.98
CA ASN A 94 1.12 -23.51 5.86
C ASN A 94 1.97 -23.84 7.10
N ASP A 95 2.42 -22.81 7.82
CA ASP A 95 3.15 -22.92 9.08
C ASP A 95 2.36 -23.62 10.20
N VAL A 96 1.03 -23.45 10.23
CA VAL A 96 0.13 -24.09 11.20
C VAL A 96 -0.68 -25.26 10.64
N THR A 97 -0.95 -25.27 9.32
CA THR A 97 -1.76 -26.32 8.66
C THR A 97 -0.92 -27.47 8.11
N ALA A 98 0.39 -27.26 7.88
CA ALA A 98 1.29 -28.21 7.23
C ALA A 98 0.77 -28.74 5.87
N ARG A 99 -0.01 -27.93 5.16
CA ARG A 99 -0.64 -28.28 3.87
C ARG A 99 0.37 -28.66 2.79
N TYR A 100 1.56 -28.07 2.81
CA TYR A 100 2.71 -28.35 1.95
C TYR A 100 3.90 -28.84 2.80
N PRO A 101 4.15 -30.16 2.83
CA PRO A 101 5.26 -30.74 3.59
C PRO A 101 6.63 -30.30 3.05
N ARG A 102 7.64 -30.24 3.93
CA ARG A 102 9.03 -29.98 3.53
C ARG A 102 9.46 -30.97 2.44
N GLY A 103 10.05 -30.45 1.36
CA GLY A 103 10.53 -31.25 0.23
C GLY A 103 9.46 -31.65 -0.78
N ARG A 104 8.21 -31.20 -0.63
CA ARG A 104 7.19 -31.26 -1.68
C ARG A 104 6.87 -29.85 -2.19
N VAL A 105 6.87 -29.69 -3.50
CA VAL A 105 6.28 -28.54 -4.19
C VAL A 105 4.91 -28.94 -4.71
N GLY A 106 3.95 -28.02 -4.59
CA GLY A 106 2.57 -28.18 -5.07
C GLY A 106 2.45 -28.02 -6.57
#